data_AF-A0A3B0UKF7-F1
#
_entry.id   AF-A0A3B0UKF7-F1
#
_cell.length_a   1.000
_cell.length_b   1.000
_cell.length_c   1.000
_cell.angle_alpha   90.00
_cell.angle_beta   90.00
_cell.angle_gamma   90.00
#
_symmetry.space_group_name_H-M   'P 1'
#
loop_
_entity.id
_entity.type
_entity.pdbx_description
1 polymer ?
#
loop_
_entity_poly.entity_id
_entity_poly.type
_entity_poly.pdbx_seq_one_letter_code
_entity_poly.pdbx_strand_id
1 'polypeptide(L)'
;MTDNNLYPTNTHDQHIAHFASIVRIALIDNKIDKKERKLLEKLAGRLGIDKLEFKAILKNPTKYPLKSPVSYEERLEELYDLTKMLLIDRNPTIDKISL
;
A
#
# COMPACT_ATOMS: atom_id res chain seq x y z
N MET A 1 16.06 17.32 -29.45
CA MET A 1 15.50 17.88 -28.21
C MET A 1 15.19 16.72 -27.28
N THR A 2 15.71 16.84 -26.05
CA THR A 2 15.38 16.14 -24.79
C THR A 2 15.45 14.61 -24.74
N ASP A 3 16.64 14.12 -24.39
CA ASP A 3 16.94 13.05 -23.42
C ASP A 3 15.76 12.17 -22.97
N ASN A 4 15.56 11.04 -23.67
CA ASN A 4 14.66 9.95 -23.27
C ASN A 4 15.24 9.08 -22.12
N ASN A 5 15.97 9.69 -21.18
CA ASN A 5 16.57 9.05 -20.03
C ASN A 5 15.90 9.52 -18.72
N LEU A 6 14.60 9.21 -18.57
CA LEU A 6 13.74 9.67 -17.47
C LEU A 6 12.74 8.53 -17.21
N TYR A 7 12.78 7.66 -16.20
CA TYR A 7 13.36 7.66 -14.86
C TYR A 7 13.55 6.20 -14.43
N PRO A 8 14.63 5.78 -13.75
CA PRO A 8 14.53 4.61 -12.88
C PRO A 8 13.81 5.06 -11.59
N THR A 9 12.52 5.42 -11.68
CA THR A 9 11.69 5.20 -10.50
C THR A 9 11.78 3.72 -10.26
N ASN A 10 12.51 3.33 -9.21
CA ASN A 10 12.58 1.97 -8.77
C ASN A 10 11.16 1.51 -8.46
N THR A 11 10.55 0.83 -9.42
CA THR A 11 9.18 0.30 -9.36
C THR A 11 8.95 -0.45 -8.06
N HIS A 12 10.00 -1.13 -7.58
CA HIS A 12 10.01 -1.79 -6.27
C HIS A 12 9.78 -0.84 -5.09
N ASP A 13 10.38 0.35 -5.05
CA ASP A 13 10.08 1.30 -3.98
C ASP A 13 8.67 1.88 -4.09
N GLN A 14 8.14 2.04 -5.31
CA GLN A 14 6.73 2.45 -5.48
C GLN A 14 5.82 1.38 -4.91
N HIS A 15 6.11 0.11 -5.18
CA HIS A 15 5.40 -1.03 -4.60
C HIS A 15 5.52 -1.08 -3.07
N ILE A 16 6.70 -0.82 -2.51
CA ILE A 16 6.91 -0.74 -1.06
C ILE A 16 6.08 0.41 -0.46
N ALA A 17 6.13 1.59 -1.07
CA ALA A 17 5.39 2.77 -0.60
C ALA A 17 3.87 2.54 -0.65
N HIS A 18 3.37 1.96 -1.75
CA HIS A 18 1.98 1.59 -1.91
C HIS A 18 1.55 0.56 -0.87
N PHE A 19 2.30 -0.54 -0.74
CA PHE A 19 2.02 -1.57 0.25
C PHE A 19 2.01 -1.01 1.68
N ALA A 20 2.97 -0.15 2.02
CA ALA A 20 3.04 0.52 3.31
C ALA A 20 1.81 1.42 3.56
N SER A 21 1.33 2.13 2.54
CA SER A 21 0.11 2.95 2.65
C SER A 21 -1.11 2.10 3.03
N ILE A 22 -1.26 0.93 2.42
CA ILE A 22 -2.37 0.00 2.67
C ILE A 22 -2.26 -0.61 4.08
N VAL A 23 -1.03 -0.93 4.52
CA VAL A 23 -0.77 -1.40 5.88
C VAL A 23 -1.12 -0.33 6.91
N ARG A 24 -0.90 0.96 6.63
CA ARG A 24 -1.30 2.06 7.53
C ARG A 24 -2.81 2.07 7.73
N ILE A 25 -3.59 1.90 6.66
CA ILE A 25 -5.06 1.83 6.74
C ILE A 25 -5.50 0.64 7.60
N ALA A 26 -4.93 -0.53 7.34
CA ALA A 26 -5.22 -1.75 8.09
C ALA A 26 -4.84 -1.67 9.58
N LEU A 27 -4.01 -0.70 9.98
CA LEU A 27 -3.55 -0.53 11.35
C LEU A 27 -4.17 0.68 12.04
N ILE A 28 -5.17 1.36 11.45
CA ILE A 28 -5.77 2.54 12.09
C ILE A 28 -6.38 2.21 13.47
N ASP A 29 -6.97 1.03 13.63
CA ASP A 29 -7.48 0.55 14.93
C ASP A 29 -6.44 -0.29 15.72
N ASN A 30 -5.18 -0.24 15.31
CA ASN A 30 -4.06 -1.00 15.86
C ASN A 30 -4.19 -2.53 15.78
N LYS A 31 -5.05 -3.07 14.89
CA LYS A 31 -5.23 -4.51 14.77
C LYS A 31 -5.47 -4.93 13.31
N ILE A 32 -4.72 -5.95 12.87
CA ILE A 32 -4.98 -6.61 11.58
C ILE A 32 -5.73 -7.93 11.85
N ASP A 33 -6.94 -8.06 11.33
CA ASP A 33 -7.74 -9.27 11.41
C ASP A 33 -7.37 -10.31 10.33
N LYS A 34 -8.02 -11.48 10.37
CA LYS A 34 -7.73 -12.59 9.44
C LYS A 34 -8.04 -12.24 7.97
N LYS A 35 -9.07 -11.42 7.72
CA LYS A 35 -9.49 -11.02 6.38
C LYS A 35 -8.54 -9.97 5.80
N GLU A 36 -8.19 -8.96 6.59
CA GLU A 36 -7.22 -7.92 6.23
C GLU A 36 -5.85 -8.55 5.97
N ARG A 37 -5.41 -9.46 6.85
CA ARG A 37 -4.15 -10.19 6.66
C ARG A 37 -4.11 -10.95 5.34
N LYS A 38 -5.20 -11.65 4.99
CA LYS A 38 -5.31 -12.39 3.73
C LYS A 38 -5.28 -11.45 2.52
N LEU A 39 -5.84 -10.25 2.63
CA LEU A 39 -5.77 -9.23 1.58
C LEU A 39 -4.32 -8.74 1.42
N LEU A 40 -3.64 -8.41 2.52
CA LEU A 40 -2.24 -7.98 2.52
C LEU A 40 -1.30 -9.02 1.91
N GLU A 41 -1.48 -10.30 2.24
CA GLU A 41 -0.66 -11.39 1.68
C GLU A 41 -0.84 -11.52 0.15
N LYS A 42 -2.06 -11.35 -0.35
CA LYS A 42 -2.33 -11.32 -1.80
C LYS A 42 -1.71 -10.09 -2.46
N LEU A 43 -1.85 -8.92 -1.83
CA LEU A 43 -1.31 -7.67 -2.35
C LEU A 43 0.22 -7.73 -2.41
N ALA A 44 0.87 -8.23 -1.37
CA ALA A 44 2.31 -8.45 -1.33
C ALA A 44 2.79 -9.34 -2.49
N GLY A 45 2.07 -10.43 -2.77
CA GLY A 45 2.36 -11.29 -3.91
C GLY A 45 2.25 -10.57 -5.26
N ARG A 46 1.22 -9.72 -5.45
CA ARG A 46 1.06 -8.92 -6.68
C ARG A 46 2.15 -7.86 -6.84
N LEU A 47 2.58 -7.25 -5.74
CA LEU A 47 3.58 -6.18 -5.71
C LEU A 47 5.03 -6.70 -5.64
N GLY A 48 5.24 -8.01 -5.55
CA GLY A 48 6.59 -8.58 -5.45
C GLY A 48 7.28 -8.32 -4.10
N ILE A 49 6.51 -8.08 -3.04
CA ILE A 49 7.03 -7.82 -1.69
C ILE A 49 7.42 -9.15 -1.04
N ASP A 50 8.69 -9.25 -0.64
CA ASP A 50 9.20 -10.47 -0.02
C ASP A 50 8.79 -10.60 1.46
N LYS A 51 9.10 -11.75 2.07
CA LYS A 51 8.71 -12.05 3.45
C LYS A 51 9.41 -11.16 4.50
N LEU A 52 10.62 -10.71 4.23
CA LEU A 52 11.38 -9.81 5.12
C LEU A 52 10.81 -8.40 5.03
N GLU A 53 10.56 -7.91 3.82
CA GLU A 53 9.94 -6.61 3.54
C GLU A 53 8.54 -6.55 4.13
N PHE A 54 7.72 -7.56 3.88
CA PHE A 54 6.37 -7.67 4.44
C PHE A 54 6.38 -7.52 5.96
N LYS A 55 7.27 -8.24 6.66
CA LYS A 55 7.41 -8.14 8.11
C LYS A 55 7.93 -6.79 8.57
N ALA A 56 8.90 -6.22 7.84
CA ALA A 56 9.47 -4.92 8.15
C ALA A 56 8.44 -3.79 8.00
N ILE A 57 7.61 -3.85 6.97
CA ILE A 57 6.53 -2.89 6.70
C ILE A 57 5.43 -3.03 7.73
N LEU A 58 4.99 -4.25 8.06
CA LEU A 58 4.02 -4.47 9.15
C LEU A 58 4.50 -3.93 10.51
N LYS A 59 5.81 -3.98 10.78
CA LYS A 59 6.36 -3.50 12.05
C LYS A 59 6.39 -1.97 12.12
N ASN A 60 6.71 -1.30 11.02
CA ASN A 60 6.80 0.16 11.00
C ASN A 60 6.48 0.70 9.59
N PRO A 61 5.19 0.84 9.25
CA PRO A 61 4.80 1.24 7.90
C PRO A 61 5.04 2.72 7.63
N THR A 62 5.10 3.57 8.66
CA THR A 62 5.39 5.01 8.50
C THR A 62 6.86 5.30 8.19
N LYS A 63 7.76 4.31 8.35
CA LYS A 63 9.15 4.39 7.89
C LYS A 63 9.26 4.59 6.37
N TYR A 64 8.27 4.13 5.63
CA TYR A 64 8.27 4.16 4.17
C TYR A 64 7.50 5.40 3.70
N PRO A 65 8.16 6.36 3.04
CA PRO A 65 7.50 7.57 2.57
C PRO A 65 6.46 7.23 1.51
N LEU A 66 5.32 7.92 1.54
CA LEU A 66 4.32 7.82 0.49
C LEU A 66 4.95 8.28 -0.84
N LYS A 67 4.66 7.55 -1.91
CA LYS A 67 5.03 7.93 -3.27
C LYS A 67 3.75 8.14 -4.07
N SER A 68 3.75 9.15 -4.92
CA SER A 68 2.63 9.39 -5.82
C SER A 68 2.74 8.52 -7.06
N PRO A 69 1.64 7.88 -7.50
CA PRO A 69 1.61 7.14 -8.75
C PRO A 69 1.77 8.10 -9.93
N VAL A 70 2.57 7.67 -10.91
CA VAL A 70 3.02 8.50 -12.03
C VAL A 70 2.03 8.41 -13.19
N SER A 71 1.46 7.24 -13.43
CA SER A 71 0.48 7.00 -14.51
C SER A 71 -0.97 7.03 -14.02
N TYR A 72 -1.90 7.14 -14.98
CA TYR A 72 -3.34 7.08 -14.69
C TYR A 72 -3.75 5.68 -14.25
N GLU A 73 -3.18 4.66 -14.87
CA GLU A 73 -3.38 3.26 -14.56
C GLU A 73 -2.94 2.94 -13.13
N GLU A 74 -1.74 3.38 -12.73
CA GLU A 74 -1.24 3.23 -11.36
C GLU A 74 -2.18 3.90 -10.35
N ARG A 75 -2.68 5.12 -10.64
CA ARG A 75 -3.65 5.81 -9.78
C ARG A 75 -4.92 5.00 -9.57
N LEU A 76 -5.45 4.39 -10.62
CA LEU A 76 -6.65 3.56 -10.53
C LEU A 76 -6.39 2.27 -9.72
N GLU A 77 -5.23 1.64 -9.91
CA GLU A 77 -4.85 0.46 -9.15
C GLU A 77 -4.69 0.76 -7.66
N GLU A 78 -3.96 1.84 -7.32
CA GLU A 78 -3.77 2.23 -5.93
C GLU A 78 -5.11 2.59 -5.26
N LEU A 79 -5.96 3.36 -5.93
CA LEU A 79 -7.31 3.69 -5.43
C LEU A 79 -8.14 2.43 -5.21
N TYR A 80 -8.07 1.47 -6.12
CA TYR A 80 -8.77 0.20 -5.98
C TYR A 80 -8.29 -0.58 -4.75
N ASP A 81 -6.98 -0.65 -4.49
CA ASP A 81 -6.47 -1.34 -3.32
C ASP A 81 -6.85 -0.63 -2.01
N LEU A 82 -6.74 0.71 -1.98
CA LEU A 82 -7.09 1.52 -0.82
C LEU A 82 -8.56 1.32 -0.43
N THR A 83 -9.46 1.44 -1.41
CA THR A 83 -10.89 1.24 -1.20
C THR A 83 -11.22 -0.20 -0.80
N LYS A 84 -10.51 -1.18 -1.35
CA LYS A 84 -10.71 -2.60 -1.01
C LYS A 84 -10.25 -2.92 0.41
N MET A 85 -9.17 -2.31 0.89
CA MET A 85 -8.76 -2.40 2.29
C MET A 85 -9.81 -1.74 3.20
N LEU A 86 -10.25 -0.54 2.87
CA LEU A 86 -11.27 0.19 3.64
C LEU A 86 -12.60 -0.59 3.76
N LEU A 87 -13.02 -1.29 2.69
CA LEU A 87 -14.27 -2.06 2.67
C LEU A 87 -14.19 -3.39 3.42
N ILE A 88 -13.01 -4.02 3.48
CA ILE A 88 -12.83 -5.30 4.18
C ILE A 88 -12.64 -5.11 5.68
N ASP A 89 -12.06 -3.97 6.05
CA ASP A 89 -11.95 -3.49 7.42
C ASP A 89 -13.35 -3.39 8.02
N ARG A 90 -13.56 -4.14 9.10
CA ARG A 90 -14.88 -4.32 9.72
C ARG A 90 -15.29 -3.16 10.61
N ASN A 91 -14.40 -2.19 10.82
CA ASN A 91 -14.65 -1.04 11.65
C ASN A 91 -14.31 0.27 10.91
N PRO A 92 -15.01 0.57 9.79
CA PRO A 92 -14.90 1.88 9.14
C PRO A 92 -15.60 2.91 10.03
N THR A 93 -14.94 3.26 11.13
CA THR A 93 -15.31 4.41 11.93
C THR A 93 -15.14 5.65 11.05
N ILE A 94 -15.97 6.67 11.25
CA ILE A 94 -15.89 7.95 10.54
C ILE A 94 -14.45 8.51 10.59
N ASP A 95 -13.72 8.20 11.66
CA ASP A 95 -12.30 8.54 11.87
C ASP A 95 -11.36 7.97 10.77
N LYS A 96 -11.64 6.78 10.21
CA LYS A 96 -10.83 6.18 9.12
C LYS A 96 -11.07 6.85 7.75
N ILE A 97 -12.23 7.47 7.55
CA ILE A 97 -12.62 8.12 6.28
C ILE A 97 -12.03 9.54 6.19
N SER A 98 -11.66 10.13 7.33
CA SER A 98 -11.18 11.51 7.45
C SER A 98 -9.67 11.67 7.20
N LEU A 99 -9.09 10.82 6.34
CA LEU A 99 -7.65 10.80 6.04
C LEU A 99 -7.17 12.06 5.31
#